data_AF-A0A8S3BQ36-F1
#
_entry.id   AF-A0A8S3BQ36-F1
#
_cell.length_a   1.000
_cell.length_b   1.000
_cell.length_c   1.000
_cell.angle_alpha   90.00
_cell.angle_beta   90.00
_cell.angle_gamma   90.00
#
_symmetry.space_group_name_H-M   'P 1'
#
loop_
_entity.id
_entity.type
_entity.pdbx_description
1 polymer ?
#
loop_
_entity_poly.entity_id
_entity_poly.type
_entity_poly.pdbx_seq_one_letter_code
_entity_poly.pdbx_strand_id
1 'polypeptide(L)' 'GTDPSVFVKSIVHLNKNETALYVRGDDMADFPSRHVVEELMPVKFLPYTNGVSSTKLRKELFSHIKENDMEHLEKIN' A
#
# COMPACT_ATOMS: atom_id res chain seq x y z
N GLY A 1 5.44 17.74 -3.77
CA GLY A 1 5.63 16.30 -3.49
C GLY A 1 7.04 15.93 -3.89
N THR A 2 7.68 15.03 -3.15
CA THR A 2 9.00 14.50 -3.51
C THR A 2 8.84 13.50 -4.64
N ASP A 3 9.69 13.58 -5.67
CA ASP A 3 9.72 12.63 -6.78
C ASP A 3 10.36 11.30 -6.33
N PRO A 4 9.61 10.17 -6.28
CA PRO A 4 10.15 8.88 -5.86
C PRO A 4 10.98 8.17 -6.93
N SER A 5 11.20 8.76 -8.11
CA SER A 5 11.85 8.12 -9.26
C SER A 5 13.22 7.50 -8.94
N VAL A 6 14.05 8.21 -8.16
CA VAL A 6 15.38 7.70 -7.76
C VAL A 6 15.28 6.48 -6.86
N PHE A 7 14.33 6.50 -5.92
CA PHE A 7 14.08 5.37 -5.04
C PHE A 7 13.62 4.15 -5.83
N VAL A 8 12.64 4.33 -6.72
CA VAL A 8 12.12 3.26 -7.59
C VAL A 8 13.23 2.61 -8.42
N LYS A 9 14.11 3.43 -9.02
CA LYS A 9 15.27 2.91 -9.78
C LYS A 9 16.25 2.12 -8.92
N SER A 10 16.36 2.47 -7.64
CA SER A 10 17.35 1.86 -6.73
C SER A 10 16.86 0.56 -6.09
N ILE A 11 15.54 0.38 -5.93
CA ILE A 11 14.98 -0.83 -5.32
C ILE A 11 14.87 -2.02 -6.29
N VAL A 12 14.99 -1.78 -7.60
CA VAL A 12 14.87 -2.82 -8.63
C VAL A 12 16.26 -3.21 -9.09
N HIS A 13 16.69 -4.42 -8.72
CA HIS A 13 17.94 -5.00 -9.18
C HIS A 13 17.66 -6.40 -9.75
N LEU A 14 17.72 -6.52 -11.08
CA LEU A 14 17.45 -7.76 -11.80
C LEU A 14 18.75 -8.34 -12.35
N ASN A 15 19.04 -9.59 -12.00
CA ASN A 15 20.10 -10.37 -12.61
C ASN A 15 19.67 -10.92 -13.98
N LYS A 16 20.62 -11.49 -14.72
CA LYS A 16 20.33 -12.15 -16.00
C LYS A 16 19.30 -13.26 -15.79
N ASN A 17 18.21 -13.22 -16.57
CA ASN A 17 17.05 -14.13 -16.53
C ASN A 17 16.09 -13.96 -15.33
N GLU A 18 16.21 -12.89 -14.55
CA GLU A 18 15.19 -12.54 -13.55
C GLU A 18 14.10 -11.67 -14.17
N THR A 19 12.90 -11.75 -13.59
CA THR A 19 11.73 -10.97 -14.01
C THR A 19 11.09 -10.34 -12.79
N ALA A 20 10.58 -9.12 -12.93
CA ALA A 20 9.77 -8.45 -11.91
C ALA A 20 8.39 -8.07 -12.43
N LEU A 21 7.46 -7.89 -11.49
CA LEU A 21 6.11 -7.41 -11.73
C LEU A 21 5.74 -6.45 -10.60
N TYR A 22 5.29 -5.25 -10.95
CA TYR A 22 4.78 -4.30 -9.98
C TYR A 22 3.26 -4.45 -9.85
N VAL A 23 2.78 -4.81 -8.67
CA VAL A 23 1.35 -5.04 -8.40
C VAL A 23 0.82 -3.95 -7.46
N ARG A 24 -0.29 -3.31 -7.84
CA ARG A 24 -0.94 -2.26 -7.05
C ARG A 24 -2.46 -2.36 -7.13
N GLY A 25 -3.17 -1.81 -6.15
CA GLY A 25 -4.59 -1.48 -6.30
C GLY A 25 -4.83 -0.49 -7.45
N ASP A 26 -6.04 -0.51 -7.99
CA ASP A 26 -6.53 0.39 -9.03
C ASP A 26 -7.01 1.76 -8.49
N ASP A 27 -6.81 2.02 -7.20
CA ASP A 27 -7.22 3.23 -6.48
C ASP A 27 -6.51 4.50 -6.97
N MET A 28 -5.30 4.37 -7.52
CA MET A 28 -4.53 5.47 -8.08
C MET A 28 -3.74 5.00 -9.31
N ALA A 29 -4.38 5.08 -10.47
CA ALA A 29 -3.77 4.69 -11.74
C ALA A 29 -2.62 5.62 -12.18
N ASP A 30 -2.68 6.92 -11.85
CA ASP A 30 -1.65 7.91 -12.19
C ASP A 30 -0.75 8.24 -10.99
N PHE A 31 -0.09 7.21 -10.45
CA PHE A 31 0.76 7.36 -9.28
C PHE A 31 2.12 7.99 -9.63
N PRO A 32 2.76 8.72 -8.69
CA PRO A 32 4.06 9.33 -8.92
C PRO A 32 5.11 8.31 -9.41
N SER A 33 5.89 8.71 -10.42
CA SER A 33 6.92 7.87 -11.06
C SER A 33 6.42 6.60 -11.75
N ARG A 34 5.13 6.53 -12.11
CA ARG A 34 4.59 5.43 -12.91
C ARG A 34 5.42 5.12 -14.16
N HIS A 35 5.80 6.14 -14.92
CA HIS A 35 6.64 6.01 -16.11
C HIS A 35 7.96 5.26 -15.82
N VAL A 36 8.59 5.54 -14.67
CA VAL A 36 9.82 4.85 -14.25
C VAL A 36 9.56 3.39 -13.91
N VAL A 37 8.45 3.10 -13.24
CA VAL A 37 8.09 1.70 -12.93
C VAL A 37 7.85 0.93 -14.23
N GLU A 38 7.11 1.51 -15.17
CA GLU A 38 6.81 0.90 -16.48
C GLU A 38 8.06 0.68 -17.36
N GLU A 39 9.08 1.53 -17.22
CA GLU A 39 10.40 1.33 -17.86
C GLU A 39 11.16 0.12 -17.28
N LEU A 40 10.99 -0.16 -15.99
CA LEU A 40 11.72 -1.22 -15.29
C LEU A 40 11.00 -2.57 -15.34
N MET A 41 9.67 -2.57 -15.27
CA MET A 41 8.86 -3.79 -15.21
C MET A 41 7.39 -3.53 -15.57
N PRO A 42 6.63 -4.57 -15.97
CA PRO A 42 5.19 -4.43 -16.17
C PRO A 42 4.46 -4.01 -14.88
N VAL A 43 3.41 -3.20 -15.06
CA VAL A 43 2.50 -2.81 -13.96
C VAL A 43 1.19 -3.57 -14.10
N LYS A 44 0.73 -4.20 -13.01
CA LYS A 44 -0.58 -4.83 -12.93
C LYS A 44 -1.42 -4.18 -11.84
N PHE A 45 -2.56 -3.64 -12.26
CA PHE A 45 -3.59 -3.16 -11.35
C PHE A 45 -4.51 -4.31 -10.93
N LEU A 46 -4.78 -4.38 -9.63
CA LEU A 46 -5.74 -5.29 -9.03
C LEU A 46 -7.02 -4.53 -8.69
N PRO A 47 -8.20 -5.06 -9.06
CA PRO A 47 -9.46 -4.45 -8.69
C PRO A 47 -9.63 -4.49 -7.17
N TYR A 48 -10.25 -3.45 -6.62
CA TYR A 48 -10.64 -3.44 -5.23
C TYR A 48 -11.48 -4.67 -4.86
N THR A 49 -11.11 -5.34 -3.78
CA THR A 49 -11.88 -6.47 -3.24
C THR A 49 -13.01 -5.94 -2.37
N ASN A 50 -14.24 -6.15 -2.83
CA ASN A 50 -15.43 -5.70 -2.10
C ASN A 50 -15.48 -6.29 -0.69
N GLY A 51 -15.78 -5.42 0.28
CA GLY A 51 -16.01 -5.82 1.66
C GLY A 51 -14.78 -5.94 2.55
N VAL A 52 -13.56 -5.77 2.03
CA VAL A 52 -12.31 -5.84 2.81
C VAL A 52 -11.48 -4.57 2.63
N SER A 53 -11.32 -3.80 3.70
CA SER A 53 -10.34 -2.71 3.76
C SER A 53 -9.79 -2.55 5.17
N SER A 54 -8.55 -2.08 5.31
CA SER A 54 -7.93 -1.85 6.63
C SER A 54 -8.75 -0.85 7.46
N THR A 55 -9.39 0.13 6.83
CA THR A 55 -10.27 1.08 7.52
C THR A 55 -11.52 0.39 8.07
N LYS A 56 -12.14 -0.49 7.29
CA LYS A 56 -13.31 -1.27 7.75
C LYS A 56 -12.93 -2.21 8.90
N LEU A 57 -11.84 -2.95 8.75
CA LEU A 57 -11.35 -3.87 9.78
C LEU A 57 -10.97 -3.14 11.08
N ARG A 58 -10.29 -1.98 10.99
CA ARG A 58 -10.01 -1.16 12.19
C ARG A 58 -11.29 -0.68 12.86
N LYS A 59 -12.26 -0.17 12.08
CA LYS A 59 -13.55 0.27 12.65
C LYS A 59 -14.26 -0.88 13.35
N GLU A 60 -14.31 -2.06 12.74
CA GLU A 60 -14.90 -3.26 13.37
C GLU A 60 -14.15 -3.65 14.64
N LEU A 61 -12.81 -3.73 14.57
CA LEU A 61 -11.95 -4.07 15.71
C LEU A 61 -12.04 -3.07 16.86
N PHE A 62 -12.30 -1.79 16.61
CA PHE A 62 -12.35 -0.78 17.67
C PHE A 62 -13.77 -0.28 17.97
N SER A 63 -14.79 -0.81 17.28
CA SER A 63 -16.19 -0.38 17.43
C SER A 63 -16.77 -0.61 18.83
N HIS A 64 -16.20 -1.54 19.59
CA HIS A 64 -16.61 -1.86 20.95
C HIS A 64 -15.89 -1.01 22.01
N ILE A 65 -14.83 -0.28 21.63
CA ILE A 65 -14.10 0.60 22.53
C ILE A 65 -14.86 1.91 22.62
N LYS A 66 -15.45 2.18 23.78
CA LYS A 66 -16.13 3.44 24.06
C LYS A 66 -15.09 4.53 24.33
N GLU A 67 -15.44 5.78 24.05
CA GLU A 67 -14.56 6.95 24.26
C GLU A 67 -14.07 7.08 25.72
N ASN A 68 -14.79 6.48 26.68
CA ASN A 68 -14.49 6.47 28.12
C ASN A 68 -14.07 5.09 28.66
N ASP A 69 -13.57 4.19 27.82
CA ASP A 69 -13.13 2.85 28.24
C ASP A 69 -11.74 2.92 28.92
N MET A 70 -11.75 3.30 30.20
CA MET A 70 -10.57 3.50 31.04
C MET A 70 -9.66 2.26 31.10
N GLU A 71 -10.23 1.06 30.95
CA GLU A 71 -9.48 -0.21 31.00
C GLU A 71 -8.56 -0.40 29.77
N HIS A 72 -8.89 0.24 28.64
CA HIS A 72 -8.04 0.23 27.44
C HIS A 72 -6.97 1.32 27.48
N LEU A 73 -7.30 2.50 28.02
CA LEU A 73 -6.38 3.63 28.17
C LEU A 73 -5.20 3.33 29.12
N GLU A 74 -5.40 2.48 30.13
CA GLU A 74 -4.33 2.05 31.04
C GLU A 74 -3.35 1.05 30.43
N LYS A 75 -3.72 0.32 29.36
CA LYS A 75 -2.84 -0.68 28.70
C LYS A 75 -1.94 -0.11 27.61
N ILE A 76 -2.16 1.15 27.20
CA ILE A 76 -1.43 1.81 26.11
C ILE A 76 -0.44 2.86 26.66
N ASN A 77 -0.49 3.15 27.97
CA ASN A 77 0.50 3.95 28.71
C ASN A 77 1.52 3.05 29.41
#